data_AF-A0A7C2WT51-F1
#
_entry.id   AF-A0A7C2WT51-F1
#
_cell.length_a   1.000
_cell.length_b   1.000
_cell.length_c   1.000
_cell.angle_alpha   90.00
_cell.angle_beta   90.00
_cell.angle_gamma   90.00
#
_symmetry.space_group_name_H-M   'P 1'
#
loop_
_entity.id
_entity.type
_entity.pdbx_description
1 polymer ?
#
loop_
_entity_poly.entity_id
_entity_poly.type
_entity_poly.pdbx_seq_one_letter_code
_entity_poly.pdbx_strand_id
1 'polypeptide(L)'
;MRGTELVARFFNVILPVAATALILVYRDCGTSCSYLRGTLCGIDLSVVGILFMTVLMVIHLPGGNRIGAPVHHVRTALLSGGLGGEIILIRFQLLHDVYCAYCLAFCVIVLLLFVLNARTMNRALAAGSATVGALCFYFFFDGSVLPLF
;
A
#
# COMPACT_ATOMS: atom_id res chain seq x y z
N MET A 1 -3.36 7.47 -28.09
CA MET A 1 -3.06 6.40 -27.12
C MET A 1 -1.68 6.55 -26.42
N ARG A 2 -0.69 7.27 -26.98
CA ARG A 2 0.60 7.59 -26.31
C ARG A 2 0.50 8.45 -25.02
N GLY A 3 -0.50 9.32 -24.91
CA GLY A 3 -0.65 10.23 -23.77
C GLY A 3 -0.99 9.52 -22.46
N THR A 4 -1.86 8.50 -22.49
CA THR A 4 -2.30 7.78 -21.28
C THR A 4 -1.21 6.91 -20.66
N GLU A 5 -0.29 6.36 -21.47
CA GLU A 5 0.86 5.60 -20.95
C GLU A 5 1.87 6.50 -20.25
N LEU A 6 2.09 7.70 -20.76
CA LEU A 6 3.02 8.67 -20.19
C LEU A 6 2.50 9.22 -18.86
N VAL A 7 1.19 9.48 -18.80
CA VAL A 7 0.48 9.82 -17.55
C VAL A 7 0.61 8.67 -16.54
N ALA A 8 0.25 7.45 -16.91
CA ALA A 8 0.36 6.31 -15.98
C ALA A 8 1.79 6.11 -15.46
N ARG A 9 2.82 6.27 -16.30
CA ARG A 9 4.24 6.23 -15.88
C ARG A 9 4.57 7.31 -14.85
N PHE A 10 4.14 8.55 -15.07
CA PHE A 10 4.36 9.63 -14.10
C PHE A 10 3.68 9.34 -12.76
N PHE A 11 2.41 8.94 -12.78
CA PHE A 11 1.67 8.61 -11.57
C PHE A 11 2.27 7.41 -10.82
N ASN A 12 2.77 6.41 -11.53
CA ASN A 12 3.44 5.24 -10.95
C ASN A 12 4.74 5.58 -10.18
N VAL A 13 5.32 6.77 -10.38
CA VAL A 13 6.48 7.26 -9.63
C VAL A 13 6.07 8.28 -8.58
N ILE A 14 5.19 9.22 -8.92
CA ILE A 14 4.75 10.28 -8.01
C ILE A 14 3.95 9.72 -6.84
N LEU A 15 3.05 8.77 -7.06
CA LEU A 15 2.18 8.23 -6.00
C LEU A 15 2.96 7.48 -4.92
N PRO A 16 3.91 6.58 -5.23
CA PRO A 16 4.75 5.95 -4.22
C PRO A 16 5.63 6.95 -3.45
N VAL A 17 6.13 7.99 -4.12
CA VAL A 17 6.89 9.06 -3.47
C VAL A 17 6.00 9.84 -2.50
N ALA A 18 4.78 10.21 -2.93
CA ALA A 18 3.81 10.89 -2.08
C ALA A 18 3.39 10.04 -0.88
N ALA A 19 3.16 8.74 -1.08
CA ALA A 19 2.84 7.81 0.01
C ALA A 19 3.99 7.64 1.00
N THR A 20 5.24 7.57 0.51
CA THR A 20 6.42 7.51 1.38
C THR A 20 6.57 8.79 2.19
N ALA A 21 6.43 9.96 1.56
CA ALA A 21 6.45 11.24 2.24
C ALA A 21 5.33 11.36 3.30
N LEU A 22 4.13 10.86 2.99
CA LEU A 22 3.01 10.82 3.93
C LEU A 22 3.34 10.00 5.19
N ILE A 23 3.98 8.84 5.03
CA ILE A 23 4.38 8.00 6.18
C ILE A 23 5.48 8.67 7.00
N LEU A 24 6.42 9.39 6.37
CA LEU A 24 7.46 10.13 7.07
C LEU A 24 6.87 11.28 7.89
N VAL A 25 5.97 12.07 7.29
CA VAL A 25 5.26 13.14 8.02
C VAL A 25 4.44 12.56 9.18
N TYR A 26 3.80 11.40 8.98
CA TYR A 26 3.09 10.69 10.04
C TYR A 26 4.01 10.29 11.22
N ARG A 27 5.26 9.87 10.95
CA ARG A 27 6.22 9.51 12.01
C ARG A 27 6.59 10.70 12.90
N ASP A 28 6.69 11.89 12.32
CA ASP A 28 7.10 13.10 13.03
C ASP A 28 5.91 13.86 13.65
N CYS A 29 4.67 13.55 13.25
CA CYS A 29 3.47 14.20 13.79
C CYS A 29 3.01 13.57 15.11
N GLY A 30 3.45 14.17 16.23
CA GLY A 30 3.15 13.73 17.60
C GLY A 30 1.77 14.12 18.17
N THR A 31 0.86 14.70 17.37
CA THR A 31 -0.46 15.13 17.88
C THR A 31 -1.59 14.51 17.06
N SER A 32 -2.57 13.93 17.75
CA SER A 32 -3.79 13.28 17.22
C SER A 32 -3.63 11.98 16.40
N CYS A 33 -2.44 11.63 15.93
CA CYS A 33 -2.19 10.38 15.18
C CYS A 33 -1.74 9.18 16.03
N SER A 34 -1.62 9.33 17.34
CA SER A 34 -1.16 8.27 18.25
C SER A 34 -2.17 7.12 18.43
N TYR A 35 -3.37 7.20 17.85
CA TYR A 35 -4.47 6.28 18.13
C TYR A 35 -4.49 5.01 17.29
N LEU A 36 -3.70 4.93 16.20
CA LEU A 36 -3.64 3.74 15.35
C LEU A 36 -2.19 3.29 15.12
N ARG A 37 -1.54 2.82 16.19
CA ARG A 37 -0.30 2.05 16.08
C ARG A 37 -0.66 0.57 15.95
N GLY A 38 -0.38 0.02 14.78
CA GLY A 38 -0.48 -1.41 14.52
C GLY A 38 0.89 -2.00 14.24
N THR A 39 1.07 -3.26 14.61
CA THR A 39 2.21 -4.06 14.18
C THR A 39 1.72 -5.16 13.26
N LEU A 40 2.51 -5.49 12.25
CA LEU A 40 2.32 -6.66 11.40
C LEU A 40 3.44 -7.63 11.75
N CYS A 41 3.11 -8.77 12.36
CA CYS A 41 4.09 -9.76 12.82
C CYS A 41 5.17 -9.15 13.74
N GLY A 42 4.79 -8.19 14.60
CA GLY A 42 5.69 -7.48 15.52
C GLY A 42 6.52 -6.34 14.89
N ILE A 43 6.38 -6.08 13.59
CA ILE A 43 7.00 -4.95 12.89
C ILE A 43 6.00 -3.80 12.81
N ASP A 44 6.42 -2.58 13.13
CA ASP A 44 5.57 -1.39 12.95
C ASP A 44 5.01 -1.30 11.53
N LEU A 45 3.70 -1.09 11.43
CA LEU A 45 3.02 -0.95 10.14
C LEU A 45 3.59 0.20 9.29
N SER A 46 4.13 1.25 9.94
CA SER A 46 4.82 2.36 9.26
C SER A 46 6.07 1.89 8.50
N VAL A 47 6.85 0.98 9.07
CA VAL A 47 8.04 0.41 8.44
C VAL A 47 7.63 -0.49 7.27
N VAL A 48 6.60 -1.31 7.47
CA VAL A 48 6.03 -2.18 6.41
C VAL A 48 5.54 -1.33 5.23
N GLY A 49 4.83 -0.24 5.49
CA GLY A 49 4.35 0.69 4.46
C GLY A 49 5.47 1.36 3.67
N ILE A 50 6.54 1.81 4.35
CA ILE A 50 7.73 2.38 3.68
C ILE A 50 8.41 1.32 2.80
N LEU A 51 8.60 0.11 3.33
CA LEU A 51 9.22 -0.98 2.59
C LEU A 51 8.38 -1.36 1.36
N PHE A 52 7.06 -1.42 1.50
CA PHE A 52 6.13 -1.66 0.40
C PHE A 52 6.23 -0.58 -0.69
N MET A 53 6.16 0.70 -0.33
CA MET A 53 6.20 1.80 -1.31
C MET A 53 7.57 1.95 -1.97
N THR A 54 8.66 1.71 -1.25
CA THR A 54 10.02 1.74 -1.82
C THR A 54 10.22 0.61 -2.83
N VAL A 55 9.78 -0.61 -2.53
CA VAL A 55 9.83 -1.74 -3.48
C VAL A 55 8.98 -1.44 -4.71
N LEU A 56 7.75 -0.92 -4.55
CA LEU A 56 6.93 -0.49 -5.68
C LEU A 56 7.62 0.58 -6.52
N MET A 57 8.24 1.59 -5.89
CA MET A 57 8.94 2.65 -6.62
C MET A 57 10.10 2.10 -7.48
N VAL A 58 10.89 1.17 -6.92
CA VAL A 58 12.00 0.53 -7.65
C VAL A 58 11.50 -0.29 -8.85
N ILE A 59 10.41 -1.05 -8.66
CA ILE A 59 9.81 -1.89 -9.71
C ILE A 59 9.22 -1.05 -10.86
N HIS A 60 8.75 0.16 -10.57
CA HIS A 60 8.21 1.09 -11.58
C HIS A 60 9.26 1.94 -12.30
N LEU A 61 10.52 1.90 -11.85
CA LEU A 61 11.59 2.71 -12.43
C LEU A 61 11.91 2.24 -13.87
N PRO A 62 12.07 3.15 -14.85
CA PRO A 62 12.29 2.81 -16.26
C PRO A 62 13.55 1.96 -16.55
N GLY A 63 14.46 1.81 -15.58
CA GLY A 63 15.62 0.92 -15.66
C GLY A 63 15.34 -0.56 -15.31
N GLY A 64 14.17 -0.89 -14.74
CA GLY A 64 13.79 -2.25 -14.33
C GLY A 64 13.55 -3.22 -15.49
N ASN A 65 13.48 -2.72 -16.73
CA ASN A 65 13.23 -3.49 -17.94
C ASN A 65 14.37 -4.47 -18.33
N ARG A 66 15.48 -4.48 -17.58
CA ARG A 66 16.57 -5.47 -17.73
C ARG A 66 16.31 -6.77 -16.92
N ILE A 67 15.28 -6.80 -16.08
CA ILE A 67 15.00 -7.88 -15.12
C ILE A 67 13.83 -8.77 -15.61
N GLY A 68 13.70 -9.01 -16.92
CA GLY A 68 12.83 -10.05 -17.50
C GLY A 68 11.31 -10.02 -17.19
N ALA A 69 10.61 -11.06 -17.65
CA ALA A 69 9.17 -11.28 -17.48
C ALA A 69 8.60 -11.33 -16.03
N PRO A 70 9.33 -11.68 -14.95
CA PRO A 70 8.71 -11.81 -13.62
C PRO A 70 8.27 -10.47 -13.00
N VAL A 71 8.81 -9.34 -13.47
CA VAL A 71 8.51 -8.02 -12.89
C VAL A 71 7.02 -7.66 -12.99
N HIS A 72 6.36 -8.03 -14.09
CA HIS A 72 4.92 -7.79 -14.26
C HIS A 72 4.06 -8.58 -13.27
N HIS A 73 4.42 -9.83 -13.00
CA HIS A 73 3.72 -10.67 -12.03
C HIS A 73 3.95 -10.20 -10.60
N VAL A 74 5.20 -9.88 -10.24
CA VAL A 74 5.54 -9.35 -8.90
C VAL A 74 4.83 -8.03 -8.64
N ARG A 75 4.82 -7.12 -9.63
CA ARG A 75 4.10 -5.85 -9.53
C ARG A 75 2.61 -6.04 -9.29
N THR A 76 1.98 -6.93 -10.05
CA THR A 76 0.56 -7.27 -9.90
C THR A 76 0.31 -7.84 -8.51
N ALA A 77 1.15 -8.76 -8.05
CA ALA A 77 1.05 -9.40 -6.75
C ALA A 77 1.18 -8.40 -5.59
N LEU A 78 2.18 -7.50 -5.64
CA LEU A 78 2.37 -6.48 -4.62
C LEU A 78 1.20 -5.49 -4.58
N LEU A 79 0.79 -4.93 -5.72
CA LEU A 79 -0.29 -3.94 -5.73
C LEU A 79 -1.61 -4.51 -5.23
N SER A 80 -1.98 -5.68 -5.73
CA SER A 80 -3.24 -6.32 -5.34
C SER A 80 -3.19 -6.86 -3.92
N GLY A 81 -2.07 -7.44 -3.49
CA GLY A 81 -1.86 -7.89 -2.11
C GLY A 81 -1.88 -6.72 -1.12
N GLY A 82 -1.25 -5.60 -1.46
CA GLY A 82 -1.31 -4.36 -0.69
C GLY A 82 -2.75 -3.85 -0.57
N LEU A 83 -3.50 -3.82 -1.68
CA LEU A 83 -4.92 -3.46 -1.66
C LEU A 83 -5.74 -4.40 -0.76
N GLY A 84 -5.45 -5.70 -0.77
CA GLY A 84 -6.06 -6.67 0.15
C GLY A 84 -5.77 -6.37 1.63
N GLY A 85 -4.55 -5.96 1.96
CA GLY A 85 -4.17 -5.53 3.30
C GLY A 85 -4.89 -4.26 3.74
N GLU A 86 -4.97 -3.24 2.88
CA GLU A 86 -5.68 -1.99 3.16
C GLU A 86 -7.17 -2.20 3.47
N ILE A 87 -7.82 -3.18 2.81
CA ILE A 87 -9.21 -3.54 3.09
C ILE A 87 -9.37 -4.04 4.54
N ILE A 88 -8.44 -4.86 5.03
CA ILE A 88 -8.46 -5.35 6.42
C ILE A 88 -8.20 -4.21 7.40
N LEU A 89 -7.30 -3.29 7.08
CA LEU A 89 -7.02 -2.10 7.90
C LEU A 89 -8.23 -1.16 7.99
N ILE A 90 -8.96 -0.95 6.89
CA ILE A 90 -10.22 -0.18 6.90
C ILE A 90 -11.27 -0.90 7.73
N ARG A 91 -11.40 -2.22 7.59
CA ARG A 91 -12.32 -3.01 8.43
C ARG A 91 -12.02 -2.82 9.91
N PHE A 92 -10.75 -2.82 10.30
CA PHE A 92 -10.35 -2.58 11.69
C PHE A 92 -10.76 -1.18 12.17
N GLN A 93 -10.51 -0.14 11.36
CA GLN A 93 -10.91 1.24 11.67
C GLN A 93 -12.43 1.38 11.85
N LEU A 94 -13.23 0.72 11.01
CA LEU A 94 -14.70 0.71 11.12
C LEU A 94 -15.20 -0.04 12.35
N LEU A 95 -14.56 -1.16 12.72
CA LEU A 95 -14.97 -1.96 13.88
C LEU A 95 -14.67 -1.29 15.21
N HIS A 96 -13.62 -0.47 15.26
CA HIS A 96 -13.17 0.21 16.48
C HIS A 96 -13.56 1.69 16.54
N ASP A 97 -14.21 2.24 15.51
CA ASP A 97 -14.58 3.67 15.39
C ASP A 97 -13.37 4.61 15.55
N VAL A 98 -12.20 4.18 15.08
CA VAL A 98 -10.95 4.95 15.11
C VAL A 98 -10.49 5.18 13.68
N TYR A 99 -10.61 6.41 13.19
CA TYR A 99 -10.25 6.78 11.83
C TYR A 99 -8.89 7.47 11.77
N CYS A 100 -7.97 6.93 10.97
CA CYS A 100 -6.68 7.56 10.71
C CYS A 100 -6.69 8.18 9.30
N ALA A 101 -6.65 9.51 9.24
CA ALA A 101 -6.62 10.25 7.97
C ALA A 101 -5.43 9.86 7.08
N TYR A 102 -4.27 9.55 7.69
CA TYR A 102 -3.06 9.15 6.96
C TYR A 102 -3.19 7.74 6.38
N CYS A 103 -3.74 6.78 7.12
CA CYS A 103 -4.02 5.43 6.60
C CYS A 103 -5.06 5.48 5.47
N LEU A 104 -6.11 6.29 5.62
CA LEU A 104 -7.11 6.46 4.58
C LEU A 104 -6.51 7.07 3.30
N ALA A 105 -5.66 8.10 3.44
CA ALA A 105 -4.96 8.70 2.32
C ALA A 105 -3.98 7.70 1.65
N PHE A 106 -3.28 6.88 2.42
CA PHE A 106 -2.44 5.81 1.89
C PHE A 106 -3.25 4.78 1.09
N CYS A 107 -4.40 4.34 1.61
CA CYS A 107 -5.31 3.45 0.90
C CYS A 107 -5.79 4.07 -0.43
N VAL A 108 -6.13 5.36 -0.45
CA VAL A 108 -6.52 6.05 -1.69
C VAL A 108 -5.38 6.03 -2.72
N ILE A 109 -4.14 6.26 -2.28
CA ILE A 109 -2.98 6.21 -3.16
C ILE A 109 -2.77 4.80 -3.74
N VAL A 110 -2.85 3.75 -2.91
CA VAL A 110 -2.75 2.34 -3.34
C VAL A 110 -3.86 1.99 -4.33
N LEU A 111 -5.10 2.43 -4.05
CA LEU A 111 -6.25 2.20 -4.93
C LEU A 111 -6.08 2.89 -6.28
N LEU A 112 -5.60 4.14 -6.31
CA LEU A 112 -5.31 4.85 -7.55
C LEU A 112 -4.22 4.13 -8.35
N LEU A 113 -3.13 3.71 -7.70
CA LEU A 113 -2.09 2.88 -8.32
C LEU A 113 -2.67 1.58 -8.91
N PHE A 114 -3.59 0.92 -8.20
CA PHE A 114 -4.25 -0.29 -8.67
C PHE A 114 -5.10 -0.04 -9.91
N VAL A 115 -5.95 0.99 -9.88
CA VAL A 115 -6.85 1.34 -11.00
C VAL A 115 -6.05 1.73 -12.24
N LEU A 116 -4.99 2.53 -12.10
CA LEU A 116 -4.12 2.93 -13.21
C LEU A 116 -3.45 1.73 -13.90
N ASN A 117 -3.26 0.63 -13.16
CA ASN A 117 -2.61 -0.58 -13.67
C ASN A 117 -3.56 -1.75 -13.90
N ALA A 118 -4.85 -1.60 -13.56
CA ALA A 118 -5.85 -2.67 -13.64
C ALA A 118 -6.02 -3.21 -15.06
N ARG A 119 -5.78 -2.38 -16.09
CA ARG A 119 -5.92 -2.77 -17.48
C ARG A 119 -4.84 -3.75 -17.96
N THR A 120 -3.63 -3.65 -17.41
CA THR A 120 -2.49 -4.51 -17.79
C THR A 120 -2.28 -5.68 -16.84
N MET A 121 -2.99 -5.71 -15.71
CA MET A 121 -2.89 -6.79 -14.73
C MET A 121 -3.69 -8.03 -15.14
N ASN A 122 -3.11 -9.22 -14.89
CA ASN A 122 -3.85 -10.47 -14.99
C ASN A 122 -4.85 -10.56 -13.83
N ARG A 123 -6.14 -10.61 -14.15
CA ARG A 123 -7.24 -10.61 -13.17
C ARG A 123 -7.18 -11.80 -12.20
N ALA A 124 -6.82 -12.99 -12.68
CA ALA A 124 -6.74 -14.18 -11.84
C ALA A 124 -5.62 -14.05 -10.81
N LEU A 125 -4.44 -13.58 -11.26
CA LEU A 125 -3.31 -13.33 -10.36
C LEU A 125 -3.67 -12.24 -9.35
N ALA A 126 -4.23 -11.12 -9.81
CA ALA A 126 -4.62 -10.00 -8.94
C ALA A 126 -5.63 -10.41 -7.86
N ALA A 127 -6.67 -11.19 -8.22
CA ALA A 127 -7.64 -11.68 -7.25
C ALA A 127 -6.99 -12.64 -6.24
N GLY A 128 -6.12 -13.55 -6.71
CA GLY A 128 -5.38 -14.47 -5.85
C GLY A 128 -4.51 -13.75 -4.84
N SER A 129 -3.66 -12.83 -5.29
CA SER A 129 -2.77 -12.08 -4.40
C SER A 129 -3.49 -11.08 -3.51
N ALA A 130 -4.60 -10.48 -3.94
CA ALA A 130 -5.44 -9.68 -3.05
C ALA A 130 -6.01 -10.51 -1.90
N THR A 131 -6.49 -11.73 -2.20
CA THR A 131 -7.01 -12.66 -1.19
C THR A 131 -5.90 -13.08 -0.23
N VAL A 132 -4.72 -13.43 -0.74
CA VAL A 132 -3.56 -13.78 0.09
C VAL A 132 -3.12 -12.61 0.97
N GLY A 133 -3.03 -11.40 0.41
CA GLY A 133 -2.69 -10.18 1.17
C GLY A 133 -3.69 -9.90 2.28
N ALA A 134 -4.99 -10.00 1.99
CA ALA A 134 -6.04 -9.86 2.98
C ALA A 134 -5.93 -10.92 4.09
N LEU A 135 -5.70 -12.19 3.75
CA LEU A 135 -5.50 -13.26 4.73
C LEU A 135 -4.26 -13.01 5.59
N CYS A 136 -3.14 -12.60 5.00
CA CYS A 136 -1.94 -12.26 5.74
C CYS A 136 -2.21 -11.14 6.75
N PHE A 137 -2.85 -10.06 6.34
CA PHE A 137 -3.21 -9.00 7.28
C PHE A 137 -4.22 -9.49 8.33
N TYR A 138 -5.19 -10.33 7.95
CA TYR A 138 -6.16 -10.85 8.91
C TYR A 138 -5.52 -11.67 10.05
N PHE A 139 -4.49 -12.47 9.74
CA PHE A 139 -3.85 -13.34 10.74
C PHE A 139 -2.69 -12.68 11.51
N PHE A 140 -1.95 -11.76 10.88
CA PHE A 140 -0.69 -11.23 11.44
C PHE A 140 -0.77 -9.79 11.92
N PHE A 141 -1.91 -9.11 11.72
CA PHE A 141 -2.09 -7.73 12.14
C PHE A 141 -2.56 -7.64 13.59
N ASP A 142 -1.78 -6.96 14.42
CA ASP A 142 -2.14 -6.58 15.78
C ASP A 142 -2.27 -5.06 15.87
N GLY A 143 -3.50 -4.57 16.01
CA GLY A 143 -3.82 -3.16 16.20
C GLY A 143 -4.00 -2.80 17.67
N SER A 144 -3.31 -1.76 18.14
CA SER A 144 -3.55 -1.20 19.48
C SER A 144 -4.40 0.06 19.39
N VAL A 145 -5.49 0.12 20.16
CA VAL A 145 -6.44 1.26 20.20
C VAL A 145 -6.32 2.08 21.50
N LEU A 146 -5.24 1.89 22.24
CA LEU A 146 -5.03 2.55 23.54
C LEU A 146 -4.32 3.91 23.34
N PRO A 147 -4.87 5.03 23.84
CA PRO A 147 -4.06 6.22 24.06
C PRO A 147 -2.95 5.88 25.06
N LEU A 148 -1.70 5.93 24.61
CA LEU A 148 -0.55 5.97 25.51
C LEU A 148 -0.53 7.37 26.13
N PHE A 149 -1.11 7.50 27.31
CA PHE A 149 -0.94 8.67 28.18
C PHE A 149 0.44 8.64 28.83
#